data_AF-A0A2V6Y652-F1
#
_entry.id   AF-A0A2V6Y652-F1
#
_cell.length_a   1.000
_cell.length_b   1.000
_cell.length_c   1.000
_cell.angle_alpha   90.00
_cell.angle_beta   90.00
_cell.angle_gamma   90.00
#
_symmetry.space_group_name_H-M   'P 1'
#
loop_
_entity.id
_entity.type
_entity.pdbx_description
1 polymer ?
#
loop_
_entity_poly.entity_id
_entity_poly.type
_entity_poly.pdbx_seq_one_letter_code
_entity_poly.pdbx_strand_id
1 'polypeptide(L)' 'MRVVCYLNQFFGQLGGEEKAGVGPQMIDGAVGAARAVQQALGDAGTVVATVICGDNYAAEQADRAVAE' A
#
# COMPACT_ATOMS: atom_id res chain seq x y z
N MET A 1 6.64 8.91 15.58
CA MET A 1 5.32 8.40 15.12
C MET A 1 5.52 7.13 14.29
N ARG A 2 4.62 6.14 14.37
CA ARG A 2 4.64 4.94 13.50
C ARG A 2 3.51 5.04 12.49
N VAL A 3 3.79 4.86 11.22
CA VAL A 3 2.85 5.07 10.11
C VAL A 3 2.75 3.80 9.28
N VAL A 4 1.54 3.45 8.85
CA VAL A 4 1.31 2.44 7.82
C VAL A 4 0.72 3.15 6.61
N CYS A 5 1.26 2.90 5.43
CA CYS A 5 0.75 3.48 4.19
C CYS A 5 -0.04 2.41 3.42
N TYR A 6 -1.29 2.72 3.06
CA TYR A 6 -2.05 1.91 2.11
C TYR A 6 -1.97 2.54 0.73
N LEU A 7 -1.60 1.75 -0.28
CA LEU A 7 -1.46 2.16 -1.67
C LEU A 7 -2.21 1.20 -2.60
N ASN A 8 -2.63 1.70 -3.76
CA ASN A 8 -3.06 0.81 -4.84
C ASN A 8 -1.84 0.14 -5.51
N GLN A 9 -2.07 -0.86 -6.36
CA GLN A 9 -1.06 -1.61 -7.10
C GLN A 9 -0.08 -0.71 -7.89
N PHE A 10 -0.59 0.40 -8.45
CA PHE A 10 0.21 1.31 -9.25
C PHE A 10 1.19 2.11 -8.39
N PHE A 11 0.69 2.76 -7.33
CA PHE A 11 1.54 3.51 -6.39
C PHE A 11 2.44 2.60 -5.54
N GLY A 12 2.03 1.35 -5.35
CA GLY A 12 2.85 0.29 -4.75
C GLY A 12 3.92 -0.29 -5.68
N GLN A 13 3.94 0.10 -6.97
CA GLN A 13 4.87 -0.40 -7.99
C GLN A 13 4.76 -1.92 -8.26
N LEU A 14 3.56 -2.47 -8.12
CA LEU A 14 3.27 -3.86 -8.51
C LEU A 14 2.97 -4.01 -10.02
N GLY A 15 2.35 -3.01 -10.63
CA GLY A 15 1.96 -2.99 -12.04
C GLY A 15 0.78 -2.04 -12.31
N GLY A 16 0.26 -2.05 -13.53
CA GLY A 16 -0.90 -1.25 -13.95
C GLY A 16 -2.22 -2.00 -13.78
N GLU A 17 -3.09 -1.88 -14.78
CA GLU A 17 -4.41 -2.53 -14.81
C GLU A 17 -4.31 -4.06 -14.72
N GLU A 18 -3.25 -4.66 -15.24
CA GLU A 18 -3.00 -6.10 -15.18
C GLU A 18 -2.80 -6.61 -13.74
N LYS A 19 -2.53 -5.71 -12.79
CA LYS A 19 -2.43 -5.99 -11.36
C LYS A 19 -3.58 -5.42 -10.54
N ALA A 20 -4.60 -4.83 -11.16
CA ALA A 20 -5.76 -4.26 -10.47
C ALA A 20 -6.56 -5.29 -9.67
N GLY A 21 -6.47 -6.58 -10.03
CA GLY A 21 -7.17 -7.68 -9.36
C GLY A 21 -6.39 -8.40 -8.26
N VAL A 22 -5.19 -7.93 -7.88
CA VAL A 22 -4.40 -8.61 -6.83
C VAL A 22 -4.94 -8.26 -5.44
N GLY A 23 -5.02 -9.27 -4.57
CA GLY A 23 -5.39 -9.07 -3.17
C GLY A 23 -4.35 -8.26 -2.37
N PRO A 24 -4.67 -7.91 -1.12
CA PRO A 24 -3.78 -7.12 -0.28
C PRO A 24 -2.45 -7.84 -0.02
N GLN A 25 -1.37 -7.08 -0.03
CA GLN A 25 -0.01 -7.53 0.28
C GLN A 25 0.64 -6.52 1.23
N MET A 26 1.30 -7.00 2.27
CA MET A 26 2.07 -6.15 3.18
C MET A 26 3.55 -6.27 2.89
N ILE A 27 4.23 -5.13 2.81
CA ILE A 27 5.68 -5.03 2.69
C ILE A 27 6.20 -4.22 3.87
N ASP A 28 7.25 -4.70 4.51
CA ASP A 28 7.91 -3.99 5.60
C ASP A 28 8.55 -2.68 5.11
N GLY A 29 8.30 -1.61 5.86
CA GLY A 29 8.83 -0.28 5.55
C GLY A 29 8.14 0.45 4.40
N ALA A 30 8.80 1.49 3.89
CA ALA A 30 8.29 2.36 2.83
C ALA A 30 8.69 1.86 1.43
N VAL A 31 7.70 1.53 0.60
CA VAL A 31 7.89 1.22 -0.83
C VAL A 31 6.98 2.05 -1.72
N GLY A 32 7.32 2.13 -3.01
CA GLY A 32 6.55 2.92 -3.97
C GLY A 32 6.37 4.37 -3.51
N ALA A 33 5.15 4.89 -3.60
CA ALA A 33 4.80 6.24 -3.17
C ALA A 33 4.95 6.46 -1.65
N ALA A 34 4.98 5.41 -0.82
CA ALA A 34 5.19 5.55 0.63
C ALA A 34 6.58 6.09 0.98
N ARG A 35 7.56 6.01 0.05
CA ARG A 35 8.89 6.63 0.25
C ARG A 35 8.81 8.14 0.38
N ALA A 36 7.90 8.79 -0.36
CA ALA A 36 7.66 10.22 -0.23
C ALA A 36 7.09 10.57 1.15
N VAL A 37 6.20 9.72 1.69
CA VAL A 37 5.69 9.87 3.05
C VAL A 37 6.83 9.75 4.07
N GLN A 38 7.68 8.73 3.94
CA GLN A 38 8.85 8.57 4.82
C GLN A 38 9.80 9.78 4.75
N GLN A 39 10.04 10.33 3.56
CA GLN A 39 10.87 11.54 3.40
C GLN A 39 10.23 12.75 4.09
N ALA A 40 8.92 12.95 3.92
CA ALA A 40 8.19 14.06 4.53
C ALA A 40 8.13 13.95 6.07
N LEU A 41 8.11 12.73 6.61
CA LEU A 41 8.17 12.51 8.06
C LEU A 41 9.51 12.90 8.68
N GLY A 42 10.62 12.74 7.94
CA GLY A 42 11.96 12.95 8.48
C GLY A 42 12.16 12.21 9.80
N ASP A 43 12.71 12.91 10.79
CA ASP A 43 12.96 12.35 12.14
C ASP A 43 11.69 12.25 13.02
N ALA A 44 10.55 12.80 12.57
CA ALA A 44 9.32 12.80 13.35
C ALA A 44 8.61 11.43 13.33
N GLY A 45 8.95 10.55 12.39
CA GLY A 45 8.34 9.23 12.32
C GLY A 45 8.89 8.28 11.27
N THR A 46 8.34 7.06 11.30
CA THR A 46 8.75 5.97 10.44
C THR A 46 7.52 5.30 9.84
N VAL A 47 7.53 5.11 8.52
CA VAL A 47 6.63 4.20 7.83
C VAL A 47 7.12 2.79 8.14
N VAL A 48 6.37 2.07 8.96
CA VAL A 48 6.75 0.73 9.42
C VAL A 48 6.28 -0.37 8.47
N ALA A 49 5.25 -0.09 7.66
CA ALA A 49 4.76 -0.99 6.64
C ALA A 49 4.04 -0.23 5.52
N THR A 50 4.03 -0.83 4.34
CA THR A 50 3.19 -0.43 3.21
C THR A 50 2.28 -1.59 2.83
N VAL A 51 0.97 -1.36 2.85
CA VAL A 51 -0.03 -2.29 2.34
C VAL A 51 -0.36 -1.89 0.90
N ILE A 52 -0.32 -2.84 -0.01
CA ILE A 52 -0.64 -2.64 -1.42
C ILE A 52 -1.81 -3.55 -1.79
N CYS A 53 -2.83 -3.01 -2.45
CA CYS A 53 -3.96 -3.81 -2.96
C CYS A 53 -4.34 -3.34 -4.36
N GLY A 54 -4.80 -4.24 -5.21
CA GLY A 54 -5.40 -3.86 -6.48
C GLY A 54 -6.68 -3.05 -6.28
N ASP A 55 -6.85 -1.97 -7.04
CA ASP A 55 -8.05 -1.13 -6.98
C ASP A 55 -9.33 -1.88 -7.35
N ASN A 56 -9.32 -2.71 -8.40
CA ASN A 56 -10.47 -3.55 -8.73
C ASN A 56 -10.76 -4.56 -7.60
N TYR A 57 -9.73 -5.19 -7.03
CA TYR A 57 -9.93 -6.12 -5.90
C TYR A 57 -10.55 -5.40 -4.69
N ALA A 58 -10.02 -4.24 -4.32
CA ALA A 58 -10.54 -3.45 -3.21
C ALA A 58 -11.97 -2.94 -3.46
N ALA A 59 -12.32 -2.62 -4.70
CA ALA A 59 -13.67 -2.15 -5.08
C ALA A 59 -14.69 -3.28 -5.16
N GLU A 60 -14.32 -4.45 -5.69
CA GLU A 60 -15.23 -5.56 -5.97
C GLU A 60 -15.34 -6.57 -4.82
N GLN A 61 -14.32 -6.64 -3.95
CA GLN A 61 -14.19 -7.64 -2.88
C GLN A 61 -13.90 -6.99 -1.52
N ALA A 62 -14.47 -5.81 -1.25
CA ALA A 62 -14.16 -4.98 -0.08
C ALA A 62 -14.20 -5.75 1.26
N ASP A 63 -15.27 -6.51 1.51
CA ASP A 63 -15.42 -7.29 2.76
C ASP A 63 -14.30 -8.32 2.93
N ARG A 64 -13.91 -8.96 1.83
CA ARG A 64 -12.82 -9.93 1.79
C ARG A 64 -11.46 -9.26 1.95
N ALA A 65 -11.25 -8.13 1.28
CA ALA A 65 -10.01 -7.35 1.36
C ALA A 65 -9.72 -6.81 2.77
N VAL A 66 -10.76 -6.56 3.58
CA VAL A 66 -10.61 -6.15 4.99
C VAL A 66 -10.30 -7.33 5.91
N ALA A 67 -10.73 -8.54 5.55
CA ALA A 67 -10.55 -9.74 6.37
C ALA A 67 -9.18 -10.42 6.17
N GLU A 68 -8.52 -10.20 5.03
CA GLU A 68 -7.19 -10.72 4.66
C GLU A 68 -6.05 -9.85 5.22
#